data_AF-A0A4P6MRX7-F1
#
_entry.id   AF-A0A4P6MRX7-F1
#
_cell.length_a   1.000
_cell.length_b   1.000
_cell.length_c   1.000
_cell.angle_alpha   90.00
_cell.angle_beta   90.00
_cell.angle_gamma   90.00
#
_symmetry.space_group_name_H-M   'P 1'
#
loop_
_entity.id
_entity.type
_entity.pdbx_description
1 polymer ?
#
loop_
_entity_poly.entity_id
_entity_poly.type
_entity_poly.pdbx_seq_one_letter_code
_entity_poly.pdbx_strand_id
1 'polypeptide(L)'
;MGLNIKNERVHDLARQAAAVTGKSQTAAIEEALTRLLADHDIDPEQRRVAAKVDRVHGIVRAYLDTPRNADREIDRVEDLFDERTGLPR
;
A
#
# COMPACT_ATOMS: atom_id res chain seq x y z
N MET A 1 11.71 -2.40 8.05
CA MET A 1 12.79 -1.40 8.09
C MET A 1 12.64 -0.60 9.38
N GLY A 2 13.72 -0.43 10.13
CA GLY A 2 13.68 0.15 11.48
C GLY A 2 13.80 1.67 11.47
N LEU A 3 13.00 2.33 12.32
CA LEU A 3 13.12 3.75 12.63
C LEU A 3 14.42 3.99 13.42
N ASN A 4 15.32 4.83 12.91
CA ASN A 4 16.54 5.23 13.61
C ASN A 4 16.40 6.66 14.15
N ILE A 5 16.34 6.80 15.47
CA ILE A 5 16.24 8.10 16.15
C ILE A 5 17.56 8.37 16.86
N LYS A 6 18.32 9.37 16.39
CA LYS A 6 19.62 9.73 17.01
C LYS A 6 19.51 10.70 18.18
N ASN A 7 18.29 11.04 18.61
CA ASN A 7 18.05 11.99 19.68
C ASN A 7 17.91 11.26 21.02
N GLU A 8 18.80 11.53 21.97
CA GLU A 8 18.85 10.86 23.28
C GLU A 8 17.55 11.07 24.08
N ARG A 9 17.02 12.29 24.08
CA ARG A 9 15.76 12.61 24.78
C ARG A 9 14.60 11.76 24.27
N VAL A 10 14.53 11.52 22.95
CA VAL A 10 13.46 10.68 22.37
C VAL A 10 13.65 9.22 22.74
N HIS A 11 14.90 8.74 22.81
CA HIS A 11 15.20 7.41 23.32
C HIS A 11 14.75 7.22 24.77
N ASP A 12 14.98 8.21 25.63
CA ASP A 12 14.54 8.17 27.02
C ASP A 12 13.02 8.16 27.14
N LEU A 13 12.34 9.00 26.36
CA LEU A 13 10.87 9.01 26.29
C LEU A 13 10.33 7.65 25.83
N ALA A 14 10.92 7.05 24.80
CA ALA A 14 10.51 5.72 24.31
C ALA A 14 10.69 4.64 25.39
N ARG A 15 11.81 4.69 26.14
CA ARG A 15 12.08 3.78 27.26
C ARG A 15 11.08 3.95 28.38
N GLN A 16 10.76 5.19 28.76
CA GLN A 16 9.76 5.48 29.79
C GLN A 16 8.35 5.04 29.36
N ALA A 17 7.96 5.34 28.12
CA ALA A 17 6.68 4.93 27.58
C ALA A 17 6.53 3.39 27.56
N ALA A 18 7.56 2.66 27.16
CA ALA A 18 7.60 1.20 27.24
C ALA A 18 7.43 0.69 28.67
N ALA A 19 8.14 1.28 29.64
CA ALA A 19 8.06 0.89 31.04
C ALA A 19 6.65 1.11 31.64
N VAL A 20 6.02 2.24 31.35
CA VAL A 20 4.68 2.57 31.86
C VAL A 20 3.59 1.72 31.20
N THR A 21 3.73 1.39 29.91
CA THR A 21 2.72 0.63 29.16
C THR A 21 2.91 -0.89 29.21
N GLY A 22 4.07 -1.37 29.69
CA GLY A 22 4.44 -2.80 29.63
C GLY A 22 4.68 -3.32 28.21
N LYS A 23 4.86 -2.42 27.22
CA LYS A 23 5.05 -2.76 25.80
C LYS A 23 6.53 -2.67 25.40
N SER A 24 6.87 -3.17 24.22
CA SER A 24 8.17 -2.86 23.61
C SER A 24 8.25 -1.36 23.30
N GLN A 25 9.47 -0.80 23.21
CA GLN A 25 9.66 0.61 22.82
C GLN A 25 8.99 0.90 21.47
N THR A 26 9.10 -0.01 20.51
CA THR A 26 8.44 0.13 19.20
C THR A 26 6.93 0.20 19.32
N ALA A 27 6.30 -0.70 20.08
CA ALA A 27 4.85 -0.72 20.25
C ALA A 27 4.34 0.48 21.05
N ALA A 28 5.10 0.96 22.04
CA ALA A 28 4.77 2.18 22.77
C ALA A 28 4.87 3.43 21.88
N ILE A 29 5.90 3.51 21.02
CA ILE A 29 6.04 4.58 20.03
C ILE A 29 4.89 4.53 19.02
N GLU A 30 4.55 3.35 18.50
CA GLU A 30 3.46 3.16 17.54
C GLU A 30 2.12 3.63 18.11
N GLU A 31 1.82 3.26 19.36
CA GLU A 31 0.62 3.72 20.05
C GLU A 31 0.61 5.24 20.25
N ALA A 32 1.72 5.83 20.69
CA ALA A 32 1.82 7.27 20.89
C ALA A 32 1.63 8.05 19.58
N LEU A 33 2.24 7.58 18.48
CA LEU A 33 2.07 8.18 17.16
C LEU A 33 0.64 8.00 16.62
N THR A 34 0.01 6.86 16.89
CA THR A 34 -1.39 6.60 16.49
C THR A 34 -2.33 7.58 17.18
N ARG A 35 -2.16 7.78 18.50
CA ARG A 35 -2.95 8.75 19.27
C ARG A 35 -2.73 10.18 18.76
N LEU A 36 -1.48 10.57 18.53
CA LEU A 36 -1.13 11.89 17.99
C LEU A 36 -1.79 12.14 16.62
N LEU A 37 -1.79 11.15 15.73
CA LEU A 37 -2.43 11.28 14.43
C LEU A 37 -3.96 11.36 14.54
N ALA A 38 -4.57 10.58 15.44
CA ALA A 38 -5.99 10.65 15.72
C ALA A 38 -6.41 12.02 16.29
N ASP A 39 -5.59 12.62 17.17
CA ASP A 39 -5.82 13.98 17.72
C ASP A 39 -5.81 15.07 16.62
N HIS A 40 -5.25 14.77 15.45
CA HIS A 40 -5.23 15.64 14.29
C HIS A 40 -6.26 15.27 13.22
N ASP A 41 -7.23 14.41 13.53
CA ASP A 41 -8.20 13.84 12.58
C ASP A 41 -7.54 13.17 11.35
N ILE A 42 -6.29 12.73 11.52
CA ILE A 42 -5.55 12.01 10.48
C ILE A 42 -5.68 10.52 10.75
N ASP A 43 -6.59 9.86 10.05
CA ASP A 43 -6.69 8.40 10.06
C ASP A 43 -5.59 7.79 9.16
N PRO A 44 -4.60 7.08 9.74
CA PRO A 44 -3.52 6.45 8.97
C PRO A 44 -4.03 5.38 8.01
N GLU A 45 -5.11 4.68 8.38
CA GLU A 45 -5.71 3.64 7.55
C GLU A 45 -6.48 4.26 6.39
N GLN A 46 -7.20 5.38 6.59
CA GLN A 46 -7.76 6.12 5.47
C GLN A 46 -6.69 6.61 4.48
N ARG A 47 -5.54 7.09 4.96
CA ARG A 47 -4.43 7.48 4.07
C ARG A 47 -3.87 6.28 3.29
N ARG A 48 -3.74 5.11 3.93
CA ARG A 48 -3.34 3.87 3.25
C ARG A 48 -4.35 3.45 2.19
N VAL A 49 -5.64 3.48 2.52
CA VAL A 49 -6.73 3.14 1.60
C VAL A 49 -6.73 4.10 0.42
N ALA A 50 -6.65 5.41 0.65
CA ALA A 50 -6.58 6.41 -0.40
C ALA A 50 -5.39 6.16 -1.35
N ALA A 51 -4.20 5.93 -0.82
CA ALA A 51 -3.01 5.62 -1.64
C ALA A 51 -3.19 4.34 -2.46
N LYS A 52 -3.88 3.32 -1.92
CA LYS A 52 -4.20 2.09 -2.65
C LYS A 52 -5.21 2.33 -3.77
N VAL A 53 -6.26 3.11 -3.50
CA VAL A 53 -7.28 3.50 -4.49
C VAL A 53 -6.65 4.29 -5.62
N ASP A 54 -5.82 5.28 -5.31
CA ASP A 54 -5.11 6.09 -6.30
C ASP A 54 -4.22 5.24 -7.19
N ARG A 55 -3.52 4.25 -6.62
CA ARG A 55 -2.72 3.30 -7.38
C ARG A 55 -3.58 2.46 -8.34
N VAL A 56 -4.74 1.98 -7.89
CA VAL A 56 -5.66 1.21 -8.75
C VAL A 56 -6.18 2.10 -9.88
N HIS A 57 -6.61 3.32 -9.58
CA HIS A 57 -7.04 4.28 -10.61
C HIS A 57 -5.93 4.58 -11.63
N GLY A 58 -4.68 4.68 -11.18
CA GLY A 58 -3.53 4.85 -12.07
C GLY A 58 -3.35 3.68 -13.03
N ILE A 59 -3.48 2.44 -12.55
CA ILE A 59 -3.40 1.23 -13.38
C ILE A 59 -4.54 1.19 -14.40
N VAL A 60 -5.78 1.46 -13.96
CA VAL A 60 -6.95 1.46 -14.84
C VAL A 60 -6.80 2.52 -15.95
N ARG A 61 -6.37 3.73 -15.61
CA ARG A 61 -6.10 4.76 -16.64
C ARG A 61 -5.03 4.31 -17.62
N ALA A 62 -3.91 3.78 -17.14
CA ALA A 62 -2.85 3.29 -18.00
C ALA A 62 -3.32 2.17 -18.94
N TYR A 63 -4.19 1.27 -18.46
CA TYR A 63 -4.80 0.24 -19.29
C TYR A 63 -5.74 0.83 -20.35
N LEU A 64 -6.60 1.78 -19.99
CA LEU A 64 -7.53 2.43 -20.93
C LEU A 64 -6.81 3.29 -21.98
N ASP A 65 -5.71 3.93 -21.59
CA ASP A 65 -4.88 4.75 -22.47
C ASP A 65 -3.94 3.88 -23.35
N THR A 66 -3.84 2.58 -23.08
CA THR A 66 -3.07 1.67 -23.91
C THR A 66 -3.76 1.53 -25.26
N PRO A 67 -3.11 1.90 -26.38
CA PRO A 67 -3.68 1.75 -27.71
C PRO A 67 -4.11 0.30 -27.93
N ARG A 68 -5.39 0.08 -28.26
CA ARG A 68 -5.83 -1.23 -28.75
C ARG A 68 -5.05 -1.54 -30.01
N ASN A 69 -4.33 -2.66 -30.02
CA ASN A 69 -3.89 -3.24 -31.29
C ASN A 69 -5.17 -3.55 -32.08
N ALA A 70 -5.40 -2.80 -33.16
CA ALA A 70 -6.61 -2.87 -33.98
C ALA A 70 -6.82 -4.25 -34.64
N ASP A 71 -5.80 -5.13 -34.58
CA ASP A 71 -5.80 -6.39 -35.32
C ASP A 71 -6.33 -7.61 -34.56
N ARG A 72 -6.65 -7.53 -33.25
CA ARG A 72 -7.33 -8.63 -32.54
C ARG A 72 -7.85 -8.24 -31.16
N GLU A 73 -9.17 -8.22 -31.02
CA GLU A 73 -9.82 -8.41 -29.72
C GLU A 73 -9.69 -9.89 -29.33
N ILE A 74 -8.81 -10.17 -28.38
CA ILE A 74 -8.84 -11.44 -27.64
C ILE A 74 -9.80 -11.19 -26.49
N ASP A 75 -11.05 -11.59 -26.65
CA ASP A 75 -12.10 -11.45 -25.64
C ASP A 75 -12.29 -12.74 -24.85
N ARG A 76 -11.94 -13.88 -25.45
CA ARG A 76 -12.05 -15.22 -24.86
C ARG A 76 -10.78 -16.02 -25.04
N VAL A 77 -10.64 -17.08 -24.25
CA VAL A 77 -9.46 -17.98 -24.31
C VAL A 77 -9.35 -18.64 -25.69
N GLU A 78 -10.47 -18.91 -26.34
CA GLU A 78 -10.55 -19.52 -27.67
C GLU A 78 -9.90 -18.64 -28.76
N ASP A 79 -9.89 -17.30 -28.59
CA ASP A 79 -9.30 -16.37 -29.55
C ASP A 79 -7.76 -16.50 -29.63
N LEU A 80 -7.15 -17.12 -28.61
CA LEU A 80 -5.72 -17.42 -28.53
C LEU A 80 -5.30 -18.59 -29.43
N PHE A 81 -6.25 -19.41 -29.88
CA PHE A 81 -5.98 -20.59 -30.69
C PHE A 81 -6.50 -20.40 -32.11
N ASP A 82 -5.81 -21.02 -33.07
CA ASP A 82 -6.27 -21.07 -34.44
C ASP A 82 -7.40 -22.11 -34.57
N GLU A 83 -8.58 -21.68 -35.03
CA GLU A 83 -9.78 -22.52 -35.12
C GLU A 83 -9.59 -23.77 -35.99
N ARG A 84 -8.70 -23.73 -36.97
CA ARG A 84 -8.48 -24.85 -37.91
C ARG A 84 -7.47 -25.86 -37.41
N THR A 85 -6.42 -25.39 -36.73
CA THR A 85 -5.29 -26.22 -36.30
C THR A 85 -5.30 -26.53 -34.81
N GLY A 86 -6.05 -25.77 -34.01
CA GLY A 86 -6.05 -25.83 -32.55
C GLY A 86 -4.75 -25.38 -31.90
N LEU A 87 -3.79 -24.86 -32.67
CA LEU A 87 -2.50 -24.40 -32.18
C LEU A 87 -2.57 -22.95 -31.71
N PRO A 88 -1.71 -22.53 -30.76
CA PRO A 88 -1.58 -21.12 -30.39
C PRO A 88 -1.25 -20.25 -31.60
N ARG A 89 -1.92 -19.10 -31.69
CA ARG A 89 -1.71 -18.11 -32.75
C ARG A 89 -0.44 -17.27 -32.55
#